data_AF-A0A8J5LWT8-F1
#
_entry.id   AF-A0A8J5LWT8-F1
#
_cell.length_a   1.000
_cell.length_b   1.000
_cell.length_c   1.000
_cell.angle_alpha   90.00
_cell.angle_beta   90.00
_cell.angle_gamma   90.00
#
_symmetry.space_group_name_H-M   'P 1'
#
loop_
_entity.id
_entity.type
_entity.pdbx_description
1 polymer ?
#
loop_
_entity_poly.entity_id
_entity_poly.type
_entity_poly.pdbx_seq_one_letter_code
_entity_poly.pdbx_strand_id
1 'polypeptide(L)' 'MSDKFPPRSLASLLGTARTIDFSKLPSSDPRYRNLKAYTLHFAEHQGGKALLETAKKLFADHDPYAALAAVSKA' A
#
# COMPACT_ATOMS: atom_id res chain seq x y z
N MET A 1 5.49 11.34 -19.58
CA MET A 1 5.00 10.05 -19.03
C MET A 1 5.95 9.68 -17.90
N SER A 2 5.57 9.87 -16.64
CA SER A 2 6.45 9.50 -15.53
C SER A 2 6.26 8.03 -15.22
N ASP A 3 7.32 7.23 -15.38
CA ASP A 3 7.46 5.85 -14.92
C ASP A 3 7.26 5.75 -13.39
N LYS A 4 6.01 5.83 -12.94
CA LYS A 4 5.66 5.70 -11.52
C LYS A 4 5.41 4.23 -11.23
N PHE A 5 6.27 3.64 -10.41
CA PHE A 5 6.09 2.29 -9.88
C PHE A 5 4.88 2.28 -8.93
N PRO A 6 3.75 1.65 -9.30
CA PRO A 6 2.55 1.74 -8.48
C PRO A 6 2.66 0.84 -7.25
N PRO A 7 1.98 1.15 -6.13
CA PRO A 7 2.00 0.33 -4.92
C PRO A 7 1.61 -1.14 -5.13
N ARG A 8 0.74 -1.43 -6.12
CA ARG A 8 0.43 -2.81 -6.54
C ARG A 8 1.65 -3.56 -7.08
N SER A 9 2.51 -2.90 -7.84
CA SER A 9 3.74 -3.52 -8.34
C SER A 9 4.71 -3.83 -7.20
N LEU A 10 4.76 -3.00 -6.16
CA LEU A 10 5.53 -3.30 -4.95
C LEU A 10 4.95 -4.50 -4.19
N ALA A 11 3.63 -4.57 -4.02
CA ALA A 11 2.98 -5.71 -3.38
C ALA A 11 3.30 -7.02 -4.10
N SER A 12 3.23 -7.02 -5.44
CA SER A 12 3.64 -8.17 -6.26
C SER A 12 5.11 -8.51 -6.07
N LEU A 13 6.02 -7.51 -6.09
CA LEU A 13 7.46 -7.71 -5.89
C LEU A 13 7.76 -8.36 -4.54
N LEU A 14 7.16 -7.86 -3.46
CA LEU A 14 7.32 -8.40 -2.11
C LEU A 14 6.78 -9.85 -2.00
N GLY A 15 5.78 -10.21 -2.82
CA GLY A 15 5.18 -11.54 -2.88
C GLY A 15 5.76 -12.49 -3.95
N THR A 16 6.85 -12.13 -4.64
CA THR A 16 7.39 -12.92 -5.77
C THR A 16 7.96 -14.29 -5.38
N ALA A 17 8.55 -14.42 -4.17
CA ALA A 17 9.13 -15.69 -3.74
C ALA A 17 8.08 -16.71 -3.23
N ARG A 18 6.99 -16.21 -2.65
CA ARG A 18 5.77 -16.93 -2.25
C ARG A 18 4.63 -15.92 -2.21
N THR A 19 3.45 -16.27 -2.71
CA THR A 19 2.27 -15.40 -2.63
C THR A 19 2.02 -14.96 -1.18
N ILE A 20 2.26 -13.69 -0.88
CA ILE A 20 2.03 -13.11 0.44
C ILE A 20 0.62 -12.57 0.49
N ASP A 21 -0.15 -13.05 1.46
CA ASP A 21 -1.41 -12.46 1.85
C ASP A 21 -1.15 -11.37 2.91
N PHE A 22 -1.11 -10.11 2.48
CA PHE A 22 -0.81 -8.98 3.37
C PHE A 22 -1.89 -8.75 4.43
N SER A 23 -3.13 -9.22 4.19
CA SER A 23 -4.20 -9.13 5.19
C SER A 23 -3.96 -10.05 6.39
N LYS A 24 -3.16 -11.10 6.21
CA LYS A 24 -2.80 -12.07 7.26
C LYS A 24 -1.48 -11.77 7.95
N LEU A 25 -0.73 -10.78 7.47
CA LEU A 25 0.50 -10.38 8.12
C LEU A 25 0.20 -9.51 9.36
N PRO A 26 0.91 -9.72 10.48
CA PRO A 26 0.83 -8.80 11.60
C PRO A 26 1.39 -7.44 11.17
N SER A 27 0.88 -6.36 11.77
CA SER A 27 1.34 -5.00 11.48
C SER A 27 2.81 -4.74 11.82
N SER A 28 3.41 -5.61 12.65
CA SER A 28 4.84 -5.62 12.97
C SER A 28 5.71 -6.27 11.88
N ASP A 29 5.13 -7.04 10.95
CA ASP A 29 5.88 -7.69 9.88
C ASP A 29 6.58 -6.62 9.00
N PRO A 30 7.88 -6.74 8.75
CA PRO A 30 8.62 -5.74 8.00
C PRO A 30 8.08 -5.54 6.58
N ARG A 31 7.54 -6.58 5.94
CA ARG A 31 6.97 -6.50 4.59
C ARG A 31 5.65 -5.74 4.60
N TYR A 32 4.82 -5.96 5.62
CA TYR A 32 3.60 -5.18 5.84
C TYR A 32 3.93 -3.70 6.09
N ARG A 33 4.91 -3.43 6.97
CA ARG A 33 5.36 -2.05 7.27
C ARG A 33 5.88 -1.34 6.03
N ASN A 34 6.68 -2.02 5.21
CA ASN A 34 7.21 -1.45 3.98
C ASN A 34 6.10 -1.16 2.96
N LEU A 35 5.16 -2.10 2.77
CA LEU A 35 4.00 -1.89 1.90
C LEU A 35 3.16 -0.69 2.36
N LYS A 36 2.89 -0.59 3.67
CA LYS A 36 2.17 0.53 4.27
C LYS A 36 2.89 1.85 4.03
N ALA A 37 4.17 1.95 4.40
CA ALA A 37 4.95 3.18 4.25
C ALA A 37 4.98 3.66 2.79
N TYR A 38 5.23 2.75 1.84
CA TYR A 38 5.26 3.10 0.42
C TYR A 38 3.88 3.55 -0.10
N THR A 39 2.81 2.86 0.29
CA THR A 39 1.44 3.18 -0.12
C THR A 39 1.02 4.56 0.40
N LEU A 40 1.37 4.89 1.65
CA LEU A 40 1.09 6.20 2.24
C LEU A 40 1.90 7.32 1.55
N HIS A 41 3.19 7.08 1.30
CA HIS A 41 4.03 8.03 0.56
C HIS A 41 3.48 8.30 -0.84
N PHE A 42 3.10 7.24 -1.57
CA PHE A 42 2.47 7.40 -2.89
C PHE A 42 1.15 8.17 -2.80
N ALA A 43 0.31 7.86 -1.82
CA ALA A 43 -0.97 8.54 -1.61
C ALA A 43 -0.80 10.05 -1.39
N GLU A 44 0.16 10.44 -0.54
CA GLU A 44 0.48 11.84 -0.26
C GLU A 44 0.98 12.58 -1.51
N HIS A 45 1.90 11.97 -2.25
CA HIS A 45 2.51 12.59 -3.42
C HIS A 45 1.63 12.61 -4.67
N GLN A 46 0.67 11.69 -4.82
CA GLN A 46 -0.18 11.60 -6.01
C GLN A 46 -1.60 12.09 -5.81
N GLY A 47 -2.25 11.70 -4.72
CA GLY A 47 -3.65 12.07 -4.44
C GLY A 47 -3.82 13.12 -3.35
N GLY A 48 -2.71 13.61 -2.78
CA GLY A 48 -2.72 14.62 -1.73
C GLY A 48 -3.28 14.13 -0.39
N LYS A 49 -3.55 15.09 0.50
CA LYS A 49 -3.90 14.84 1.90
C LYS A 49 -5.16 13.97 2.08
N ALA A 50 -6.18 14.15 1.23
CA ALA A 50 -7.42 13.37 1.34
C ALA A 50 -7.20 11.87 1.08
N LEU A 51 -6.41 11.54 0.05
CA LEU A 51 -6.07 10.15 -0.26
C LEU A 51 -5.16 9.54 0.80
N LEU A 52 -4.20 10.32 1.32
CA LEU A 52 -3.34 9.90 2.43
C LEU A 52 -4.16 9.50 3.66
N GLU A 53 -5.11 10.34 4.09
CA GLU A 53 -5.95 10.05 5.26
C GLU A 53 -6.86 8.83 5.02
N THR A 54 -7.35 8.64 3.79
CA THR A 54 -8.12 7.45 3.42
C THR A 54 -7.26 6.19 3.52
N ALA A 55 -6.05 6.20 2.97
CA ALA A 55 -5.13 5.06 3.04
C ALA A 55 -4.71 4.75 4.50
N LYS A 56 -4.48 5.77 5.34
CA LYS A 56 -4.18 5.59 6.78
C LYS A 56 -5.29 4.85 7.51
N LYS A 57 -6.56 5.23 7.28
CA LYS A 57 -7.72 4.55 7.88
C LYS A 57 -7.80 3.09 7.47
N LEU A 58 -7.67 2.81 6.17
CA LEU A 58 -7.71 1.44 5.65
C LEU A 58 -6.59 0.55 6.24
N PHE A 59 -5.39 1.09 6.43
CA PHE A 59 -4.33 0.36 7.14
C PHE A 59 -4.53 0.25 8.66
N ALA A 60 -5.32 1.13 9.28
CA ALA A 60 -5.71 1.03 10.69
C ALA A 60 -6.78 -0.06 10.89
N ASP A 61 -7.66 -0.23 9.90
CA ASP A 61 -8.68 -1.28 9.84
C ASP A 61 -8.12 -2.64 9.37
N HIS A 62 -6.79 -2.75 9.23
CA HIS A 62 -6.09 -3.95 8.74
C HIS A 62 -6.52 -4.42 7.33
N ASP A 63 -6.93 -3.48 6.47
CA ASP A 63 -7.30 -3.73 5.08
C ASP A 63 -6.28 -3.14 4.09
N PRO A 64 -5.11 -3.79 3.91
CA PRO A 64 -4.07 -3.32 3.02
C PRO A 64 -4.49 -3.37 1.55
N TYR A 65 -5.40 -4.25 1.16
CA TYR A 65 -5.84 -4.40 -0.24
C TYR A 65 -6.80 -3.28 -0.65
N ALA A 66 -7.72 -2.88 0.23
CA ALA A 66 -8.51 -1.68 0.02
C ALA A 66 -7.63 -0.43 -0.05
N ALA A 67 -6.61 -0.32 0.83
CA ALA A 67 -5.66 0.79 0.78
C ALA A 67 -4.95 0.88 -0.57
N LEU A 68 -4.42 -0.25 -1.06
CA LEU A 68 -3.79 -0.33 -2.39
C LEU A 68 -4.77 0.01 -3.52
N ALA A 69 -6.01 -0.47 -3.45
CA ALA A 69 -7.03 -0.20 -4.47
C ALA A 69 -7.44 1.28 -4.49
N ALA A 70 -7.54 1.93 -3.32
CA ALA A 70 -7.83 3.35 -3.24
C ALA A 70 -6.69 4.18 -3.86
N VAL A 71 -5.44 3.83 -3.54
CA VAL A 71 -4.27 4.58 -4.00
C VAL A 71 -3.96 4.34 -5.48
N SER A 72 -4.30 3.17 -6.03
CA SER A 72 -4.09 2.85 -7.45
C SER A 72 -5.06 3.56 -8.41
N LYS A 73 -6.09 4.24 -7.89
CA LYS A 73 -7.07 5.01 -8.68
C LYS A 73 -6.69 6.48 -8.84
N ALA A 74 -5.65 6.94 -8.16
CA ALA A 74 -5.11 8.30 -8.25
C ALA A 74 -4.07 8.41 -9.36
#